data_AF-Q24CF3-F1
#
_entry.id   AF-Q24CF3-F1
#
_cell.length_a   1.000
_cell.length_b   1.000
_cell.length_c   1.000
_cell.angle_alpha   90.00
_cell.angle_beta   90.00
_cell.angle_gamma   90.00
#
_symmetry.space_group_name_H-M   'P 1'
#
loop_
_entity.id
_entity.type
_entity.pdbx_description
1 polymer ?
#
loop_
_entity_poly.entity_id
_entity_poly.type
_entity_poly.pdbx_seq_one_letter_code
_entity_poly.pdbx_strand_id
1 'polypeptide(L)'
;MSQIQNCTFSQNKLENSALIQIQNIDFVQFNLAIFNLNACLSCVFSQTCSQINVIKSAFSQNLSKDSGSCILLKNFLVQGDENSIVDSIFDSNFSQNSGGAIYLQNVDIEILNSIFSNNKASIGGAIRYLDIIPRFIHKIIKSGKANQKSSSDIQFINNEAFIFGNNIGSIPKYLTFYRDNNMKFIEDFQLENIRSGDIIENIEISLLDEEQNIVNIIPPHNTHFTQKILNEIKFYQIQLFSNNQNEIDIKYNTIFSYQQSSNNTFNISGMKIQGMPKKSSQIQISAPFLRQDTMNNTYTVDCQAGEFFSQISQQIYECQQCINNTYSLIEPNLHQAIQCKQCQLDKADSCYLNVINVKNGFWRLSQHDDQIIECQNQPKNCECQSTLKTQQESQFCCIKGFIGPLCEICDNYGEVWGERFGSLD
;
A
#
# COMPACT_ATOMS: atom_id res chain seq x y z
N MET A 1 -14.45 37.93 -28.22
CA MET A 1 -14.55 38.26 -26.78
C MET A 1 -16.02 38.32 -26.41
N SER A 2 -16.46 37.44 -25.52
CA SER A 2 -17.83 37.43 -24.99
C SER A 2 -17.79 37.74 -23.49
N GLN A 3 -18.55 38.74 -23.04
CA GLN A 3 -18.58 39.14 -21.63
C GLN A 3 -19.97 38.93 -21.05
N ILE A 4 -20.04 38.26 -19.91
CA ILE A 4 -21.25 38.08 -19.10
C ILE A 4 -20.99 38.82 -17.79
N GLN A 5 -21.64 39.97 -17.64
CA GLN A 5 -21.39 40.89 -16.54
C GLN A 5 -22.67 41.23 -15.80
N ASN A 6 -22.63 41.16 -14.46
CA ASN A 6 -23.77 41.50 -13.59
C ASN A 6 -25.04 40.68 -13.92
N CYS A 7 -24.87 39.42 -14.31
CA CYS A 7 -25.99 38.52 -14.62
C CYS A 7 -26.30 37.60 -13.45
N THR A 8 -27.58 37.26 -13.26
CA THR A 8 -28.02 36.25 -12.30
C THR A 8 -28.77 35.14 -13.03
N PHE A 9 -28.34 33.91 -12.81
CA PHE A 9 -28.96 32.69 -13.32
C PHE A 9 -29.41 31.82 -12.16
N SER A 10 -30.71 31.82 -11.89
CA SER A 10 -31.28 31.19 -10.71
C SER A 10 -32.34 30.15 -11.04
N GLN A 11 -32.38 29.04 -10.30
CA GLN A 11 -33.47 28.05 -10.35
C GLN A 11 -33.69 27.39 -11.72
N ASN A 12 -32.64 27.30 -12.55
CA ASN A 12 -32.75 26.63 -13.84
C ASN A 12 -32.66 25.11 -13.68
N LYS A 13 -33.44 24.35 -14.46
CA LYS A 13 -33.41 22.88 -14.47
C LYS A 13 -33.23 22.37 -15.89
N LEU A 14 -32.08 21.74 -16.16
CA LEU A 14 -31.68 21.22 -17.48
C LEU A 14 -31.03 19.84 -17.31
N GLU A 15 -31.79 18.75 -17.50
CA GLU A 15 -31.31 17.42 -17.09
C GLU A 15 -30.04 16.94 -17.82
N ASN A 16 -29.85 17.31 -19.09
CA ASN A 16 -28.77 16.80 -19.93
C ASN A 16 -27.99 17.92 -20.66
N SER A 17 -28.12 19.16 -20.20
CA SER A 17 -27.44 20.30 -20.84
C SER A 17 -26.82 21.22 -19.81
N ALA A 18 -25.81 21.97 -20.23
CA ALA A 18 -25.28 23.07 -19.46
C ALA A 18 -26.17 24.29 -19.59
N LEU A 19 -26.16 25.16 -18.59
CA LEU A 19 -26.86 26.44 -18.65
C LEU A 19 -26.19 27.38 -19.66
N ILE A 20 -24.85 27.43 -19.65
CA ILE A 20 -24.05 28.16 -20.62
C ILE A 20 -23.05 27.18 -21.23
N GLN A 21 -23.23 26.92 -22.52
CA GLN A 21 -22.33 26.06 -23.31
C GLN A 21 -21.47 26.93 -24.22
N ILE A 22 -20.15 26.89 -24.00
CA ILE A 22 -19.18 27.68 -24.75
C ILE A 22 -18.45 26.74 -25.73
N GLN A 23 -18.60 27.02 -27.01
CA GLN A 23 -17.95 26.30 -28.10
C GLN A 23 -17.40 27.29 -29.12
N ASN A 24 -16.16 27.10 -29.56
CA ASN A 24 -15.51 27.90 -30.60
C ASN A 24 -15.50 29.42 -30.29
N ILE A 25 -15.29 29.77 -29.02
CA ILE A 25 -15.10 31.15 -28.58
C ILE A 25 -13.65 31.28 -28.11
N ASP A 26 -12.93 32.28 -28.62
CA ASP A 26 -11.54 32.52 -28.25
C ASP A 26 -11.42 32.93 -26.78
N PHE A 27 -12.25 33.87 -26.35
CA PHE A 27 -12.21 34.40 -24.99
C PHE A 27 -13.61 34.67 -24.44
N VAL A 28 -13.86 34.15 -23.25
CA VAL A 28 -15.07 34.39 -22.46
C VAL A 28 -14.74 34.88 -21.05
N GLN A 29 -15.46 35.89 -20.59
CA GLN A 29 -15.31 36.42 -19.24
C GLN A 29 -16.66 36.47 -18.52
N PHE A 30 -16.67 35.94 -17.31
CA PHE A 30 -17.72 36.09 -16.32
C PHE A 30 -17.26 37.07 -15.26
N ASN A 31 -17.99 38.16 -15.07
CA ASN A 31 -17.65 39.18 -14.09
C ASN A 31 -18.87 39.54 -13.26
N LEU A 32 -18.80 39.41 -11.94
CA LEU A 32 -19.95 39.64 -11.04
C LEU A 32 -21.18 38.82 -11.47
N ALA A 33 -20.96 37.60 -11.96
CA ALA A 33 -22.02 36.69 -12.37
C ALA A 33 -22.44 35.82 -11.18
N ILE A 34 -23.75 35.59 -11.02
CA ILE A 34 -24.32 34.79 -9.95
C ILE A 34 -25.05 33.59 -10.56
N PHE A 35 -24.69 32.39 -10.10
CA PHE A 35 -25.34 31.14 -10.48
C PHE A 35 -25.83 30.44 -9.22
N ASN A 36 -27.13 30.37 -9.01
CA ASN A 36 -27.67 29.76 -7.80
C ASN A 36 -28.85 28.81 -8.04
N LEU A 37 -28.94 27.76 -7.23
CA LEU A 37 -30.05 26.80 -7.26
C LEU A 37 -30.28 26.16 -8.64
N ASN A 38 -29.24 26.01 -9.46
CA ASN A 38 -29.37 25.40 -10.78
C ASN A 38 -29.18 23.89 -10.71
N ALA A 39 -30.06 23.13 -11.35
CA ALA A 39 -29.95 21.68 -11.51
C ALA A 39 -29.68 21.34 -12.98
N CYS A 40 -28.41 21.25 -13.36
CA CYS A 40 -28.00 21.09 -14.76
C CYS A 40 -26.79 20.17 -14.91
N LEU A 41 -26.34 19.90 -16.14
CA LEU A 41 -25.08 19.16 -16.36
C LEU A 41 -23.91 19.90 -15.71
N SER A 42 -23.85 21.22 -15.95
CA SER A 42 -22.95 22.20 -15.33
C SER A 42 -23.51 23.59 -15.62
N CYS A 43 -23.31 24.57 -14.72
CA CYS A 43 -23.70 25.96 -15.03
C CYS A 43 -22.90 26.50 -16.23
N VAL A 44 -21.60 26.20 -16.29
CA VAL A 44 -20.72 26.58 -17.39
C VAL A 44 -20.02 25.33 -17.91
N PHE A 45 -20.22 25.01 -19.19
CA PHE A 45 -19.55 23.91 -19.85
C PHE A 45 -18.77 24.39 -21.07
N SER A 46 -17.53 23.94 -21.21
CA SER A 46 -16.75 24.19 -22.41
C SER A 46 -15.74 23.07 -22.70
N GLN A 47 -15.52 22.83 -23.99
CA GLN A 47 -14.63 21.78 -24.50
C GLN A 47 -13.56 22.27 -25.50
N THR A 48 -13.71 23.48 -26.04
CA THR A 48 -12.84 24.01 -27.12
C THR A 48 -12.60 25.52 -27.02
N CYS A 49 -12.82 26.13 -25.85
CA CYS A 49 -12.54 27.55 -25.68
C CYS A 49 -11.04 27.77 -25.43
N SER A 50 -10.48 28.84 -25.99
CA SER A 50 -9.05 29.14 -25.85
C SER A 50 -8.75 29.75 -24.48
N GLN A 51 -9.63 30.63 -23.99
CA GLN A 51 -9.45 31.38 -22.75
C GLN A 51 -10.76 31.60 -21.97
N ILE A 52 -10.74 31.36 -20.66
CA ILE A 52 -11.85 31.66 -19.74
C ILE A 52 -11.38 32.41 -18.49
N ASN A 53 -12.08 33.50 -18.16
CA ASN A 53 -11.91 34.23 -16.91
C ASN A 53 -13.19 34.29 -16.10
N VAL A 54 -13.13 33.94 -14.82
CA VAL A 54 -14.23 34.04 -13.86
C VAL A 54 -13.80 34.94 -12.72
N ILE A 55 -14.40 36.12 -12.63
CA ILE A 55 -13.95 37.19 -11.75
C ILE A 55 -15.12 37.61 -10.86
N LYS A 56 -14.90 37.69 -9.55
CA LYS A 56 -15.88 38.20 -8.56
C LYS A 56 -17.26 37.56 -8.69
N SER A 57 -17.30 36.28 -9.07
CA SER A 57 -18.54 35.57 -9.38
C SER A 57 -18.90 34.62 -8.25
N ALA A 58 -20.18 34.31 -8.11
CA ALA A 58 -20.70 33.47 -7.04
C ALA A 58 -21.51 32.30 -7.60
N PHE A 59 -21.17 31.09 -7.16
CA PHE A 59 -21.86 29.86 -7.49
C PHE A 59 -22.34 29.19 -6.20
N SER A 60 -23.66 29.09 -6.01
CA SER A 60 -24.21 28.57 -4.77
C SER A 60 -25.34 27.56 -4.96
N GLN A 61 -25.28 26.43 -4.28
CA GLN A 61 -26.35 25.42 -4.27
C GLN A 61 -26.70 24.89 -5.67
N ASN A 62 -25.69 24.78 -6.55
CA ASN A 62 -25.86 24.17 -7.87
C ASN A 62 -25.71 22.64 -7.76
N LEU A 63 -26.52 21.92 -8.52
CA LEU A 63 -26.62 20.46 -8.50
C LEU A 63 -26.33 19.90 -9.90
N SER A 64 -25.45 18.90 -9.97
CA SER A 64 -25.18 18.15 -11.18
C SER A 64 -25.23 16.64 -10.93
N LYS A 65 -25.88 15.91 -11.86
CA LYS A 65 -25.81 14.44 -11.93
C LYS A 65 -24.52 13.94 -12.59
N ASP A 66 -23.70 14.85 -13.11
CA ASP A 66 -22.37 14.54 -13.63
C ASP A 66 -21.28 15.20 -12.77
N SER A 67 -20.40 16.00 -13.37
CA SER A 67 -19.16 16.52 -12.77
C SER A 67 -19.10 18.02 -12.93
N GLY A 68 -18.56 18.76 -11.96
CA GLY A 68 -18.40 20.21 -12.05
C GLY A 68 -19.73 20.93 -12.14
N SER A 69 -20.54 20.91 -11.07
CA SER A 69 -21.89 21.51 -11.10
C SER A 69 -21.91 23.00 -11.46
N CYS A 70 -20.82 23.71 -11.19
CA CYS A 70 -20.63 25.11 -11.51
C CYS A 70 -19.89 25.27 -12.83
N ILE A 71 -18.71 24.64 -12.93
CA ILE A 71 -17.79 24.82 -14.04
C ILE A 71 -17.24 23.46 -14.46
N LEU A 72 -17.38 23.12 -15.74
CA LEU A 72 -16.85 21.92 -16.35
C LEU A 72 -16.06 22.33 -17.60
N LEU A 73 -14.74 22.22 -17.53
CA LEU A 73 -13.82 22.62 -18.60
C LEU A 73 -13.01 21.44 -19.10
N LYS A 74 -12.87 21.35 -20.44
CA LYS A 74 -12.05 20.34 -21.11
C LYS A 74 -11.17 20.95 -22.19
N ASN A 75 -9.92 20.51 -22.27
CA ASN A 75 -8.95 20.84 -23.35
C ASN A 75 -8.58 22.32 -23.49
N PHE A 76 -8.12 22.93 -22.40
CA PHE A 76 -7.63 24.32 -22.36
C PHE A 76 -6.12 24.29 -22.10
N LEU A 77 -5.35 24.10 -23.18
CA LEU A 77 -3.91 23.88 -23.11
C LEU A 77 -3.06 25.09 -23.55
N VAL A 78 -3.69 26.21 -23.92
CA VAL A 78 -2.99 27.36 -24.52
C VAL A 78 -1.95 27.96 -23.56
N GLN A 79 -0.76 28.25 -24.10
CA GLN A 79 0.41 28.80 -23.41
C GLN A 79 0.16 30.25 -22.97
N GLY A 80 0.09 30.52 -21.66
CA GLY A 80 0.02 31.87 -21.08
C GLY A 80 -0.82 31.96 -19.79
N ASP A 81 -0.69 33.06 -19.04
CA ASP A 81 -1.43 33.41 -17.80
C ASP A 81 -2.90 33.80 -18.00
N GLU A 82 -3.58 33.12 -18.92
CA GLU A 82 -4.82 33.63 -19.50
C GLU A 82 -6.09 33.03 -18.90
N ASN A 83 -6.06 31.80 -18.37
CA ASN A 83 -7.21 31.18 -17.71
C ASN A 83 -7.15 31.46 -16.21
N SER A 84 -8.18 32.12 -15.67
CA SER A 84 -8.20 32.46 -14.25
C SER A 84 -9.58 32.41 -13.60
N ILE A 85 -9.60 32.02 -12.32
CA ILE A 85 -10.72 32.21 -11.41
C ILE A 85 -10.22 33.09 -10.27
N VAL A 86 -10.80 34.27 -10.12
CA VAL A 86 -10.30 35.30 -9.20
C VAL A 86 -11.44 35.85 -8.36
N ASP A 87 -11.20 36.04 -7.05
CA ASP A 87 -12.13 36.66 -6.10
C ASP A 87 -13.53 36.01 -6.10
N SER A 88 -13.63 34.70 -6.36
CA SER A 88 -14.91 34.02 -6.59
C SER A 88 -15.29 33.08 -5.46
N ILE A 89 -16.59 32.82 -5.31
CA ILE A 89 -17.14 32.00 -4.23
C ILE A 89 -17.91 30.81 -4.82
N PHE A 90 -17.62 29.62 -4.31
CA PHE A 90 -18.30 28.37 -4.62
C PHE A 90 -18.81 27.76 -3.32
N ASP A 91 -20.11 27.91 -3.04
CA ASP A 91 -20.71 27.44 -1.79
C ASP A 91 -21.80 26.37 -2.00
N SER A 92 -21.74 25.31 -1.20
CA SER A 92 -22.80 24.30 -1.11
C SER A 92 -23.17 23.65 -2.45
N ASN A 93 -22.22 23.51 -3.37
CA ASN A 93 -22.48 22.91 -4.68
C ASN A 93 -22.24 21.39 -4.66
N PHE A 94 -23.02 20.65 -5.43
CA PHE A 94 -23.00 19.19 -5.43
C PHE A 94 -22.88 18.61 -6.85
N SER A 95 -21.93 17.70 -7.04
CA SER A 95 -21.83 16.87 -8.24
C SER A 95 -21.85 15.39 -7.88
N GLN A 96 -22.72 14.61 -8.50
CA GLN A 96 -22.80 13.18 -8.22
C GLN A 96 -21.48 12.44 -8.54
N ASN A 97 -20.77 12.82 -9.60
CA ASN A 97 -19.52 12.18 -9.98
C ASN A 97 -18.30 12.86 -9.35
N SER A 98 -17.93 14.05 -9.80
CA SER A 98 -16.63 14.59 -9.46
C SER A 98 -16.57 16.12 -9.53
N GLY A 99 -15.71 16.71 -8.70
CA GLY A 99 -15.50 18.16 -8.69
C GLY A 99 -16.78 18.88 -8.29
N GLY A 100 -17.15 18.86 -7.00
CA GLY A 100 -18.47 19.31 -6.54
C GLY A 100 -18.86 20.70 -7.05
N ALA A 101 -17.88 21.59 -7.17
CA ALA A 101 -18.03 22.86 -7.88
C ALA A 101 -17.39 22.80 -9.28
N ILE A 102 -16.11 22.40 -9.37
CA ILE A 102 -15.31 22.54 -10.59
C ILE A 102 -14.73 21.20 -11.03
N TYR A 103 -14.90 20.87 -12.31
CA TYR A 103 -14.24 19.74 -12.95
C TYR A 103 -13.38 20.22 -14.13
N LEU A 104 -12.10 19.86 -14.10
CA LEU A 104 -11.08 20.20 -15.07
C LEU A 104 -10.52 18.93 -15.71
N GLN A 105 -10.51 18.86 -17.04
CA GLN A 105 -9.86 17.76 -17.75
C GLN A 105 -8.96 18.31 -18.84
N ASN A 106 -7.64 18.10 -18.71
CA ASN A 106 -6.69 18.64 -19.66
C ASN A 106 -6.77 20.18 -19.74
N VAL A 107 -6.79 20.84 -18.57
CA VAL A 107 -6.97 22.30 -18.42
C VAL A 107 -5.93 22.87 -17.47
N ASP A 108 -5.20 23.89 -17.92
CA ASP A 108 -4.34 24.70 -17.06
C ASP A 108 -5.03 26.02 -16.70
N ILE A 109 -5.21 26.27 -15.40
CA ILE A 109 -5.95 27.41 -14.86
C ILE A 109 -5.33 27.89 -13.56
N GLU A 110 -5.35 29.19 -13.34
CA GLU A 110 -4.98 29.79 -12.06
C GLU A 110 -6.24 30.06 -11.22
N ILE A 111 -6.17 29.84 -9.91
CA ILE A 111 -7.25 30.17 -8.97
C ILE A 111 -6.67 31.04 -7.86
N LEU A 112 -7.21 32.25 -7.69
CA LEU A 112 -6.73 33.25 -6.75
C LEU A 112 -7.88 33.84 -5.94
N ASN A 113 -7.58 34.17 -4.69
CA ASN A 113 -8.48 34.81 -3.71
C ASN A 113 -9.90 34.23 -3.67
N SER A 114 -10.04 32.93 -3.81
CA SER A 114 -11.35 32.27 -3.99
C SER A 114 -11.69 31.36 -2.84
N ILE A 115 -12.99 31.19 -2.58
CA ILE A 115 -13.51 30.39 -1.46
C ILE A 115 -14.33 29.23 -2.01
N PHE A 116 -14.01 28.03 -1.53
CA PHE A 116 -14.77 26.81 -1.78
C PHE A 116 -15.28 26.27 -0.46
N SER A 117 -16.58 26.37 -0.22
CA SER A 117 -17.21 25.94 1.02
C SER A 117 -18.34 24.95 0.82
N ASN A 118 -18.43 23.94 1.69
CA ASN A 118 -19.53 22.97 1.74
C ASN A 118 -19.82 22.24 0.41
N ASN A 119 -18.86 22.18 -0.51
CA ASN A 119 -19.04 21.50 -1.79
C ASN A 119 -18.85 20.00 -1.63
N LYS A 120 -19.60 19.22 -2.41
CA LYS A 120 -19.63 17.76 -2.28
C LYS A 120 -19.57 17.05 -3.62
N ALA A 121 -18.82 15.95 -3.67
CA ALA A 121 -18.82 15.03 -4.81
C ALA A 121 -18.38 13.61 -4.42
N SER A 122 -18.40 12.65 -5.36
CA SER A 122 -17.77 11.35 -5.10
C SER A 122 -16.24 11.47 -5.04
N ILE A 123 -15.62 12.25 -5.93
CA ILE A 123 -14.18 12.50 -5.96
C ILE A 123 -13.91 14.00 -6.18
N GLY A 124 -13.05 14.62 -5.38
CA GLY A 124 -12.78 16.05 -5.48
C GLY A 124 -13.99 16.86 -5.00
N GLY A 125 -14.19 16.96 -3.69
CA GLY A 125 -15.39 17.54 -3.09
C GLY A 125 -15.64 18.98 -3.53
N ALA A 126 -14.59 19.79 -3.70
CA ALA A 126 -14.70 21.09 -4.36
C ALA A 126 -14.25 21.05 -5.83
N ILE A 127 -13.02 20.60 -6.07
CA ILE A 127 -12.37 20.65 -7.38
C ILE A 127 -11.85 19.27 -7.76
N ARG A 128 -12.07 18.87 -9.00
CA ARG A 128 -11.36 17.73 -9.59
C ARG A 128 -10.57 18.15 -10.82
N TYR A 129 -9.34 17.67 -10.96
CA TYR A 129 -8.54 17.84 -12.16
C TYR A 129 -7.98 16.52 -12.70
N LEU A 130 -7.86 16.38 -14.02
CA LEU A 130 -7.32 15.21 -14.71
C LEU A 130 -6.38 15.60 -15.86
N ASP A 131 -5.56 14.64 -16.29
CA ASP A 131 -4.63 14.67 -17.44
C ASP A 131 -3.42 15.61 -17.29
N ILE A 132 -3.58 16.84 -16.82
CA ILE A 132 -2.44 17.72 -16.48
C ILE A 132 -2.59 18.26 -15.06
N ILE A 133 -1.49 18.69 -14.46
CA ILE A 133 -1.50 19.33 -13.13
C ILE A 133 -1.67 20.85 -13.38
N PRO A 134 -2.79 21.46 -12.97
CA PRO A 134 -2.98 22.90 -13.13
C PRO A 134 -1.96 23.72 -12.33
N ARG A 135 -1.61 24.91 -12.81
CA ARG A 135 -0.67 25.83 -12.14
C ARG A 135 -1.05 26.21 -10.70
N PHE A 136 -2.34 26.35 -10.39
CA PHE A 136 -2.77 26.61 -9.01
C PHE A 136 -2.39 25.46 -8.08
N ILE A 137 -2.41 24.21 -8.56
CA ILE A 137 -1.97 23.03 -7.80
C ILE A 137 -0.46 23.06 -7.59
N HIS A 138 0.32 23.41 -8.61
CA HIS A 138 1.77 23.56 -8.46
C HIS A 138 2.14 24.55 -7.36
N LYS A 139 1.38 25.65 -7.22
CA LYS A 139 1.58 26.62 -6.12
C LYS A 139 1.22 26.05 -4.76
N ILE A 140 0.10 25.31 -4.66
CA ILE A 140 -0.30 24.63 -3.41
C ILE A 140 0.79 23.64 -2.97
N ILE A 141 1.26 22.79 -3.87
CA ILE A 141 2.32 21.80 -3.60
C ILE A 141 3.60 22.49 -3.14
N LYS A 142 4.08 23.52 -3.88
CA LYS A 142 5.29 24.27 -3.52
C LYS A 142 5.20 24.96 -2.16
N SER A 143 4.00 25.36 -1.73
CA SER A 143 3.80 25.97 -0.42
C SER A 143 3.85 24.98 0.75
N GLY A 144 3.92 23.67 0.49
CA GLY A 144 3.89 22.63 1.53
C GLY A 144 2.52 22.48 2.22
N LYS A 145 1.46 23.02 1.60
CA LYS A 145 0.12 23.14 2.18
C LYS A 145 -0.88 22.14 1.61
N ALA A 146 -0.44 21.05 0.98
CA ALA A 146 -1.31 20.04 0.37
C ALA A 146 -2.37 19.49 1.35
N ASN A 147 -2.08 19.49 2.66
CA ASN A 147 -2.99 19.02 3.71
C ASN A 147 -3.69 20.17 4.48
N GLN A 148 -3.46 21.44 4.12
CA GLN A 148 -4.00 22.59 4.86
C GLN A 148 -5.22 23.18 4.13
N LYS A 149 -6.27 23.48 4.91
CA LYS A 149 -7.55 24.12 4.53
C LYS A 149 -7.42 25.46 3.77
N SER A 150 -6.21 25.97 3.55
CA SER A 150 -5.98 27.23 2.86
C SER A 150 -4.57 27.32 2.28
N SER A 151 -4.46 27.46 0.95
CA SER A 151 -3.29 28.12 0.37
C SER A 151 -3.43 29.63 0.58
N SER A 152 -2.36 30.43 0.36
CA SER A 152 -2.42 31.89 0.60
C SER A 152 -3.59 32.58 -0.09
N ASP A 153 -4.08 32.00 -1.19
CA ASP A 153 -5.08 32.62 -2.06
C ASP A 153 -6.35 31.76 -2.24
N ILE A 154 -6.42 30.53 -1.72
CA ILE A 154 -7.62 29.69 -1.86
C ILE A 154 -8.03 29.14 -0.50
N GLN A 155 -9.29 29.39 -0.11
CA GLN A 155 -9.85 28.88 1.14
C GLN A 155 -10.77 27.70 0.87
N PHE A 156 -10.52 26.59 1.55
CA PHE A 156 -11.35 25.39 1.50
C PHE A 156 -11.98 25.11 2.86
N ILE A 157 -13.32 25.10 2.91
CA ILE A 157 -14.07 25.03 4.16
C ILE A 157 -15.13 23.92 4.07
N ASN A 158 -14.98 22.85 4.84
CA ASN A 158 -15.99 21.78 4.97
C ASN A 158 -16.43 21.16 3.63
N ASN A 159 -15.54 21.09 2.63
CA ASN A 159 -15.81 20.31 1.43
C ASN A 159 -15.64 18.82 1.74
N GLU A 160 -16.38 17.98 1.04
CA GLU A 160 -16.45 16.55 1.31
C GLU A 160 -16.43 15.75 0.01
N ALA A 161 -15.57 14.73 -0.05
CA ALA A 161 -15.62 13.73 -1.09
C ALA A 161 -16.04 12.38 -0.49
N PHE A 162 -16.95 11.66 -1.17
CA PHE A 162 -17.38 10.35 -0.70
C PHE A 162 -16.29 9.28 -0.79
N ILE A 163 -15.34 9.43 -1.72
CA ILE A 163 -14.25 8.48 -1.94
C ILE A 163 -12.90 9.06 -1.53
N PHE A 164 -12.48 10.17 -2.15
CA PHE A 164 -11.22 10.86 -1.83
C PHE A 164 -11.15 12.27 -2.43
N GLY A 165 -10.21 13.07 -1.94
CA GLY A 165 -9.98 14.45 -2.34
C GLY A 165 -11.09 15.36 -1.82
N ASN A 166 -11.16 15.55 -0.50
CA ASN A 166 -12.22 16.36 0.13
C ASN A 166 -12.28 17.77 -0.47
N ASN A 167 -11.13 18.38 -0.71
CA ASN A 167 -11.08 19.67 -1.39
C ASN A 167 -10.72 19.47 -2.86
N ILE A 168 -9.59 18.83 -3.10
CA ILE A 168 -9.02 18.67 -4.44
C ILE A 168 -8.78 17.19 -4.70
N GLY A 169 -9.29 16.70 -5.83
CA GLY A 169 -9.04 15.33 -6.29
C GLY A 169 -8.40 15.29 -7.67
N SER A 170 -7.50 14.33 -7.89
CA SER A 170 -7.01 13.98 -9.22
C SER A 170 -7.12 12.48 -9.49
N ILE A 171 -6.01 11.79 -9.42
CA ILE A 171 -5.89 10.34 -9.26
C ILE A 171 -5.17 10.11 -7.93
N PRO A 172 -5.30 8.94 -7.29
CA PRO A 172 -4.48 8.61 -6.12
C PRO A 172 -2.99 8.91 -6.38
N LYS A 173 -2.26 9.27 -5.33
CA LYS A 173 -0.87 9.73 -5.44
C LYS A 173 0.13 8.79 -4.81
N TYR A 174 -0.26 8.10 -3.74
CA TYR A 174 0.68 7.33 -2.95
C TYR A 174 0.13 5.94 -2.66
N LEU A 175 1.04 4.98 -2.58
CA LEU A 175 0.79 3.67 -2.00
C LEU A 175 1.47 3.61 -0.64
N THR A 176 0.78 3.05 0.35
CA THR A 176 1.30 2.91 1.71
C THR A 176 0.98 1.55 2.28
N PHE A 177 1.81 1.07 3.19
CA PHE A 177 1.57 -0.16 3.94
C PHE A 177 1.78 0.08 5.43
N TYR A 178 1.27 -0.82 6.27
CA TYR A 178 1.51 -0.79 7.70
C TYR A 178 2.58 -1.81 8.08
N ARG A 179 3.55 -1.40 8.89
CA ARG A 179 4.52 -2.28 9.56
C ARG A 179 4.80 -1.76 10.96
N ASP A 180 4.78 -2.65 11.94
CA ASP A 180 4.96 -2.29 13.36
C ASP A 180 4.00 -1.19 13.83
N ASN A 181 2.73 -1.26 13.39
CA ASN A 181 1.69 -0.25 13.60
C ASN A 181 2.00 1.15 13.05
N ASN A 182 3.03 1.29 12.20
CA ASN A 182 3.37 2.55 11.54
C ASN A 182 3.05 2.47 10.05
N MET A 183 2.40 3.51 9.53
CA MET A 183 2.22 3.69 8.10
C MET A 183 3.56 4.08 7.46
N LYS A 184 3.95 3.37 6.41
CA LYS A 184 5.13 3.66 5.59
C LYS A 184 4.73 3.80 4.14
N PHE A 185 5.48 4.58 3.38
CA PHE A 185 5.30 4.66 1.93
C PHE A 185 5.86 3.42 1.24
N ILE A 186 5.31 3.08 0.08
CA ILE A 186 5.64 1.85 -0.64
C ILE A 186 7.13 1.74 -1.01
N GLU A 187 7.84 2.86 -1.07
CA GLU A 187 9.27 2.93 -1.33
C GLU A 187 10.09 2.12 -0.31
N ASP A 188 9.62 2.05 0.94
CA ASP A 188 10.26 1.33 2.04
C ASP A 188 9.83 -0.14 2.12
N PHE A 189 9.04 -0.64 1.18
CA PHE A 189 8.44 -1.96 1.25
C PHE A 189 9.45 -3.07 0.95
N GLN A 190 9.76 -3.89 1.94
CA GLN A 190 10.61 -5.07 1.78
C GLN A 190 9.92 -6.32 2.31
N LEU A 191 9.81 -7.35 1.49
CA LEU A 191 9.47 -8.68 1.97
C LEU A 191 10.62 -9.25 2.82
N GLU A 192 10.32 -9.73 4.01
CA GLU A 192 11.30 -10.27 4.96
C GLU A 192 11.23 -11.81 5.00
N ASN A 193 12.38 -12.46 5.15
CA ASN A 193 12.49 -13.91 5.37
C ASN A 193 11.78 -14.79 4.34
N ILE A 194 11.76 -14.39 3.08
CA ILE A 194 11.14 -15.16 2.00
C ILE A 194 11.96 -16.42 1.71
N ARG A 195 11.31 -17.58 1.74
CA ARG A 195 11.87 -18.85 1.27
C ARG A 195 11.32 -19.21 -0.09
N SER A 196 12.08 -20.00 -0.83
CA SER A 196 11.61 -20.46 -2.13
C SER A 196 10.44 -21.43 -1.97
N GLY A 197 9.30 -21.12 -2.59
CA GLY A 197 8.06 -21.86 -2.45
C GLY A 197 7.08 -21.26 -1.44
N ASP A 198 7.45 -20.20 -0.72
CA ASP A 198 6.56 -19.54 0.23
C ASP A 198 5.37 -18.89 -0.48
N ILE A 199 4.22 -18.97 0.20
CA ILE A 199 3.02 -18.23 -0.16
C ILE A 199 2.97 -16.98 0.72
N ILE A 200 2.96 -15.82 0.08
CA ILE A 200 2.86 -14.54 0.77
C ILE A 200 1.42 -14.32 1.23
N GLU A 201 1.26 -14.02 2.52
CA GLU A 201 -0.04 -13.79 3.15
C GLU A 201 -0.02 -12.47 3.94
N ASN A 202 -1.20 -11.89 4.13
CA ASN A 202 -1.45 -10.77 5.05
C ASN A 202 -0.71 -9.46 4.70
N ILE A 203 -0.53 -9.18 3.41
CA ILE A 203 0.01 -7.89 2.96
C ILE A 203 -1.13 -7.00 2.47
N GLU A 204 -1.32 -5.87 3.12
CA GLU A 204 -2.31 -4.87 2.75
C GLU A 204 -1.62 -3.57 2.32
N ILE A 205 -1.96 -3.08 1.12
CA ILE A 205 -1.50 -1.79 0.61
C ILE A 205 -2.68 -0.84 0.47
N SER A 206 -2.60 0.33 1.10
CA SER A 206 -3.60 1.40 0.99
C SER A 206 -3.24 2.39 -0.10
N LEU A 207 -4.24 3.07 -0.65
CA LEU A 207 -4.08 4.22 -1.53
C LEU A 207 -4.32 5.52 -0.76
N LEU A 208 -3.45 6.51 -0.98
CA LEU A 208 -3.68 7.87 -0.52
C LEU A 208 -3.88 8.83 -1.69
N ASP A 209 -4.74 9.83 -1.49
CA ASP A 209 -4.90 10.95 -2.39
C ASP A 209 -3.79 12.02 -2.22
N GLU A 210 -3.91 13.11 -2.96
CA GLU A 210 -2.98 14.24 -2.90
C GLU A 210 -3.03 15.05 -1.59
N GLU A 211 -4.11 14.89 -0.82
CA GLU A 211 -4.29 15.46 0.51
C GLU A 211 -3.90 14.46 1.62
N GLN A 212 -3.27 13.33 1.23
CA GLN A 212 -2.85 12.21 2.08
C GLN A 212 -3.99 11.50 2.82
N ASN A 213 -5.23 11.61 2.34
CA ASN A 213 -6.35 10.85 2.88
C ASN A 213 -6.45 9.48 2.20
N ILE A 214 -6.92 8.49 2.95
CA ILE A 214 -7.15 7.13 2.43
C ILE A 214 -8.28 7.17 1.39
N VAL A 215 -8.07 6.50 0.26
CA VAL A 215 -9.09 6.29 -0.77
C VAL A 215 -10.12 5.29 -0.27
N ASN A 216 -11.34 5.75 0.02
CA ASN A 216 -12.42 4.93 0.56
C ASN A 216 -13.46 4.60 -0.51
N ILE A 217 -13.42 3.38 -1.05
CA ILE A 217 -14.36 2.94 -2.10
C ILE A 217 -15.61 2.26 -1.54
N ILE A 218 -15.75 2.16 -0.21
CA ILE A 218 -16.93 1.60 0.42
C ILE A 218 -17.99 2.70 0.47
N PRO A 219 -19.11 2.56 -0.26
CA PRO A 219 -20.12 3.59 -0.30
C PRO A 219 -20.75 3.79 1.10
N PRO A 220 -20.95 5.03 1.54
CA PRO A 220 -21.79 5.31 2.70
C PRO A 220 -23.18 4.67 2.55
N HIS A 221 -23.82 4.31 3.67
CA HIS A 221 -25.17 3.73 3.66
C HIS A 221 -26.13 4.53 2.76
N ASN A 222 -26.81 3.84 1.84
CA ASN A 222 -27.78 4.38 0.86
C ASN A 222 -27.20 5.26 -0.26
N THR A 223 -25.89 5.18 -0.53
CA THR A 223 -25.28 5.83 -1.71
C THR A 223 -24.92 4.80 -2.78
N HIS A 224 -25.14 5.15 -4.04
CA HIS A 224 -24.73 4.35 -5.20
C HIS A 224 -23.81 5.16 -6.09
N PHE A 225 -22.60 4.65 -6.31
CA PHE A 225 -21.67 5.24 -7.27
C PHE A 225 -22.15 4.99 -8.70
N THR A 226 -21.94 5.98 -9.57
CA THR A 226 -22.30 5.87 -10.98
C THR A 226 -21.34 4.92 -11.71
N GLN A 227 -21.74 4.45 -12.90
CA GLN A 227 -20.88 3.60 -13.72
C GLN A 227 -19.55 4.28 -14.10
N LYS A 228 -19.53 5.61 -14.21
CA LYS A 228 -18.31 6.39 -14.50
C LYS A 228 -17.28 6.24 -13.36
N ILE A 229 -17.73 6.40 -12.12
CA ILE A 229 -16.90 6.22 -10.92
C ILE A 229 -16.48 4.75 -10.74
N LEU A 230 -17.41 3.81 -10.92
CA LEU A 230 -17.09 2.39 -10.82
C LEU A 230 -16.07 1.93 -11.88
N ASN A 231 -16.15 2.49 -13.09
CA ASN A 231 -15.17 2.23 -14.14
C ASN A 231 -13.80 2.81 -13.79
N GLU A 232 -13.73 3.99 -13.17
CA GLU A 232 -12.47 4.55 -12.70
C GLU A 232 -11.81 3.66 -11.63
N ILE A 233 -12.57 3.23 -10.61
CA ILE A 233 -12.06 2.37 -9.53
C ILE A 233 -11.51 1.04 -10.07
N LYS A 234 -12.09 0.50 -11.16
CA LYS A 234 -11.57 -0.72 -11.81
C LYS A 234 -10.15 -0.59 -12.34
N PHE A 235 -9.70 0.63 -12.66
CA PHE A 235 -8.34 0.88 -13.13
C PHE A 235 -7.32 0.96 -11.98
N TYR A 236 -7.75 1.05 -10.73
CA TYR A 236 -6.88 0.97 -9.57
C TYR A 236 -6.48 -0.49 -9.36
N GLN A 237 -5.45 -0.90 -10.10
CA GLN A 237 -4.85 -2.22 -10.06
C GLN A 237 -3.35 -2.11 -9.92
N ILE A 238 -2.79 -2.95 -9.06
CA ILE A 238 -1.35 -3.12 -8.95
C ILE A 238 -0.97 -4.50 -9.47
N GLN A 239 0.20 -4.56 -10.10
CA GLN A 239 0.76 -5.79 -10.63
C GLN A 239 2.15 -6.02 -10.06
N LEU A 240 2.41 -7.27 -9.65
CA LEU A 240 3.73 -7.69 -9.20
C LEU A 240 4.35 -8.65 -10.21
N PHE A 241 5.61 -8.43 -10.55
CA PHE A 241 6.37 -9.32 -11.41
C PHE A 241 7.86 -9.29 -11.07
N SER A 242 8.57 -10.35 -11.44
CA SER A 242 10.03 -10.40 -11.33
C SER A 242 10.68 -9.92 -12.63
N ASN A 243 11.76 -9.15 -12.51
CA ASN A 243 12.55 -8.69 -13.66
C ASN A 243 13.30 -9.84 -14.35
N ASN A 244 13.60 -10.91 -13.61
CA ASN A 244 14.22 -12.12 -14.14
C ASN A 244 13.48 -13.36 -13.65
N GLN A 245 12.55 -13.85 -14.47
CA GLN A 245 11.73 -15.04 -14.19
C GLN A 245 12.53 -16.34 -14.10
N ASN A 246 13.79 -16.35 -14.55
CA ASN A 246 14.67 -17.50 -14.43
C ASN A 246 15.39 -17.56 -13.07
N GLU A 247 15.45 -16.43 -12.36
CA GLU A 247 16.07 -16.33 -11.03
C GLU A 247 15.03 -16.30 -9.92
N ILE A 248 13.98 -15.49 -10.07
CA ILE A 248 12.82 -15.51 -9.18
C ILE A 248 11.57 -15.44 -10.05
N ASP A 249 10.63 -16.32 -9.81
CA ASP A 249 9.35 -16.43 -10.49
C ASP A 249 8.22 -16.27 -9.47
N ILE A 250 7.16 -15.57 -9.89
CA ILE A 250 6.00 -15.27 -9.06
C ILE A 250 4.79 -15.93 -9.69
N LYS A 251 4.14 -16.84 -8.96
CA LYS A 251 3.00 -17.62 -9.43
C LYS A 251 1.70 -17.25 -8.72
N TYR A 252 0.60 -17.69 -9.33
CA TYR A 252 -0.79 -17.46 -8.92
C TYR A 252 -1.23 -16.01 -9.11
N ASN A 253 -1.65 -15.33 -8.05
CA ASN A 253 -2.26 -14.02 -8.13
C ASN A 253 -1.17 -12.94 -8.26
N THR A 254 -1.00 -12.35 -9.43
CA THR A 254 0.00 -11.27 -9.66
C THR A 254 -0.64 -9.91 -9.91
N ILE A 255 -1.96 -9.85 -10.04
CA ILE A 255 -2.74 -8.63 -10.29
C ILE A 255 -3.77 -8.49 -9.17
N PHE A 256 -3.78 -7.33 -8.53
CA PHE A 256 -4.65 -7.04 -7.39
C PHE A 256 -5.49 -5.80 -7.68
N SER A 257 -6.81 -5.95 -7.57
CA SER A 257 -7.77 -4.89 -7.85
C SER A 257 -8.28 -4.25 -6.56
N TYR A 258 -8.26 -2.93 -6.49
CA TYR A 258 -8.75 -2.18 -5.34
C TYR A 258 -10.26 -2.37 -5.15
N GLN A 259 -11.03 -2.57 -6.24
CA GLN A 259 -12.48 -2.72 -6.19
C GLN A 259 -12.95 -3.93 -5.35
N GLN A 260 -12.13 -4.97 -5.25
CA GLN A 260 -12.46 -6.19 -4.50
C GLN A 260 -12.19 -6.06 -3.00
N SER A 261 -11.78 -4.87 -2.55
CA SER A 261 -11.43 -4.64 -1.16
C SER A 261 -12.64 -4.58 -0.24
N SER A 262 -12.56 -5.30 0.88
CA SER A 262 -13.45 -5.10 2.03
C SER A 262 -12.98 -3.99 2.97
N ASN A 263 -11.70 -3.60 2.89
CA ASN A 263 -11.02 -2.77 3.90
C ASN A 263 -10.34 -1.52 3.31
N ASN A 264 -10.65 -1.12 2.07
CA ASN A 264 -9.95 -0.03 1.36
C ASN A 264 -8.43 -0.26 1.21
N THR A 265 -8.06 -1.49 0.91
CA THR A 265 -6.69 -1.91 0.67
C THR A 265 -6.62 -2.90 -0.51
N PHE A 266 -5.49 -2.89 -1.22
CA PHE A 266 -5.06 -4.04 -2.01
C PHE A 266 -4.63 -5.14 -1.04
N ASN A 267 -5.35 -6.25 -1.02
CA ASN A 267 -4.91 -7.45 -0.31
C ASN A 267 -4.01 -8.26 -1.25
N ILE A 268 -2.69 -8.16 -1.02
CA ILE A 268 -1.65 -8.81 -1.80
C ILE A 268 -1.27 -10.13 -1.12
N SER A 269 -2.18 -11.07 -1.18
CA SER A 269 -1.99 -12.41 -0.63
C SER A 269 -2.17 -13.49 -1.69
N GLY A 270 -1.59 -14.67 -1.44
CA GLY A 270 -1.72 -15.83 -2.32
C GLY A 270 -0.72 -15.86 -3.48
N MET A 271 0.26 -14.96 -3.50
CA MET A 271 1.43 -15.07 -4.39
C MET A 271 2.36 -16.15 -3.90
N LYS A 272 2.82 -17.01 -4.79
CA LYS A 272 3.93 -17.92 -4.48
C LYS A 272 5.22 -17.39 -5.09
N ILE A 273 6.24 -17.22 -4.26
CA ILE A 273 7.56 -16.80 -4.70
C ILE A 273 8.45 -18.03 -4.75
N GLN A 274 9.04 -18.31 -5.91
CA GLN A 274 9.94 -19.43 -6.13
C GLN A 274 11.16 -18.95 -6.91
N GLY A 275 12.32 -19.57 -6.74
CA GLY A 275 13.52 -19.08 -7.41
C GLY A 275 14.68 -20.05 -7.43
N MET A 276 15.76 -19.60 -8.05
CA MET A 276 17.04 -20.28 -8.03
C MET A 276 17.73 -20.00 -6.68
N PRO A 277 18.14 -21.03 -5.94
CA PRO A 277 18.77 -20.86 -4.63
C PRO A 277 19.99 -19.93 -4.68
N LYS A 278 20.07 -19.01 -3.72
CA LYS A 278 21.16 -18.00 -3.59
C LYS A 278 21.28 -16.99 -4.74
N LYS A 279 20.37 -17.04 -5.72
CA LYS A 279 20.26 -16.00 -6.74
C LYS A 279 19.33 -14.90 -6.26
N SER A 280 19.61 -13.71 -6.76
CA SER A 280 18.84 -12.53 -6.41
C SER A 280 18.22 -11.95 -7.67
N SER A 281 16.95 -11.53 -7.57
CA SER A 281 16.24 -10.83 -8.64
C SER A 281 15.41 -9.71 -8.04
N GLN A 282 15.06 -8.73 -8.88
CA GLN A 282 14.17 -7.65 -8.48
C GLN A 282 12.71 -8.06 -8.65
N ILE A 283 11.91 -7.83 -7.61
CA ILE A 283 10.45 -7.87 -7.71
C ILE A 283 9.98 -6.42 -7.86
N GLN A 284 9.21 -6.19 -8.92
CA GLN A 284 8.65 -4.92 -9.30
C GLN A 284 7.19 -4.83 -8.89
N ILE A 285 6.81 -3.74 -8.22
CA ILE A 285 5.42 -3.36 -8.00
C ILE A 285 5.08 -2.26 -9.00
N SER A 286 4.20 -2.59 -9.96
CA SER A 286 3.70 -1.68 -10.97
C SER A 286 2.30 -1.21 -10.61
N ALA A 287 2.09 0.10 -10.58
CA ALA A 287 0.80 0.74 -10.39
C ALA A 287 0.53 1.66 -11.58
N PRO A 288 0.05 1.15 -12.74
CA PRO A 288 0.02 1.90 -13.99
C PRO A 288 -0.81 3.19 -13.96
N PHE A 289 -1.74 3.30 -13.01
CA PHE A 289 -2.57 4.49 -12.81
C PHE A 289 -1.82 5.62 -12.09
N LEU A 290 -0.77 5.30 -11.32
CA LEU A 290 0.10 6.31 -10.73
C LEU A 290 1.07 6.81 -11.80
N ARG A 291 1.32 8.13 -11.82
CA ARG A 291 2.39 8.72 -12.65
C ARG A 291 3.79 8.52 -12.03
N GLN A 292 3.90 7.67 -11.01
CA GLN A 292 5.14 7.42 -10.27
C GLN A 292 5.92 6.25 -10.86
N ASP A 293 7.21 6.24 -10.52
CA ASP A 293 8.16 5.21 -10.90
C ASP A 293 7.76 3.84 -10.35
N THR A 294 8.09 2.84 -11.14
CA THR A 294 7.95 1.44 -10.75
C THR A 294 8.92 1.12 -9.63
N MET A 295 8.42 0.52 -8.55
CA MET A 295 9.24 0.17 -7.40
C MET A 295 9.94 -1.16 -7.62
N ASN A 296 11.27 -1.18 -7.50
CA ASN A 296 12.10 -2.36 -7.71
C ASN A 296 12.91 -2.67 -6.45
N ASN A 297 12.59 -3.77 -5.78
CA ASN A 297 13.37 -4.24 -4.63
C ASN A 297 14.02 -5.59 -4.97
N THR A 298 15.30 -5.72 -4.63
CA THR A 298 16.08 -6.93 -4.86
C THR A 298 15.83 -7.92 -3.74
N TYR A 299 15.47 -9.15 -4.11
CA TYR A 299 15.21 -10.25 -3.19
C TYR A 299 16.14 -11.40 -3.51
N THR A 300 16.54 -12.12 -2.47
CA THR A 300 17.25 -13.40 -2.56
C THR A 300 16.36 -14.44 -1.93
N VAL A 301 16.12 -15.55 -2.62
CA VAL A 301 15.38 -16.69 -2.06
C VAL A 301 16.31 -17.88 -1.90
N ASP A 302 16.21 -18.54 -0.76
CA ASP A 302 16.95 -19.75 -0.45
C ASP A 302 16.13 -20.66 0.46
N CYS A 303 16.60 -21.88 0.66
CA CYS A 303 16.09 -22.79 1.69
C CYS A 303 16.94 -22.69 2.95
N GLN A 304 16.44 -23.25 4.04
CA GLN A 304 17.15 -23.33 5.31
C GLN A 304 17.47 -24.78 5.68
N ALA A 305 18.32 -24.99 6.67
CA ALA A 305 18.52 -26.30 7.28
C ALA A 305 17.18 -26.95 7.66
N GLY A 306 17.05 -28.25 7.40
CA GLY A 306 15.81 -29.00 7.61
C GLY A 306 14.91 -29.08 6.37
N GLU A 307 15.31 -28.45 5.28
CA GLU A 307 14.63 -28.47 3.98
C GLU A 307 15.52 -29.12 2.91
N PHE A 308 14.95 -29.34 1.73
CA PHE A 308 15.68 -29.76 0.52
C PHE A 308 15.09 -29.11 -0.73
N PHE A 309 15.92 -28.97 -1.76
CA PHE A 309 15.50 -28.41 -3.03
C PHE A 309 14.65 -29.41 -3.83
N SER A 310 13.42 -29.02 -4.15
CA SER A 310 12.55 -29.70 -5.10
C SER A 310 12.56 -28.95 -6.42
N GLN A 311 13.01 -29.60 -7.50
CA GLN A 311 13.12 -28.97 -8.80
C GLN A 311 11.75 -28.87 -9.48
N ILE A 312 11.33 -27.64 -9.80
CA ILE A 312 10.06 -27.38 -10.50
C ILE A 312 10.30 -27.20 -12.01
N SER A 313 11.40 -26.56 -12.39
CA SER A 313 11.81 -26.35 -13.78
C SER A 313 13.34 -26.41 -13.92
N GLN A 314 13.88 -26.18 -15.13
CA GLN A 314 15.32 -26.20 -15.36
C GLN A 314 16.11 -25.25 -14.45
N GLN A 315 15.50 -24.16 -13.97
CA GLN A 315 16.19 -23.09 -13.23
C GLN A 315 15.49 -22.72 -11.91
N ILE A 316 14.28 -23.22 -11.66
CA ILE A 316 13.48 -22.87 -10.48
C ILE A 316 13.33 -24.06 -9.54
N TYR A 317 13.58 -23.81 -8.25
CA TYR A 317 13.49 -24.78 -7.18
C TYR A 317 12.57 -24.27 -6.08
N GLU A 318 11.97 -25.19 -5.33
CA GLU A 318 11.18 -24.91 -4.13
C GLU A 318 11.79 -25.60 -2.91
N CYS A 319 11.61 -25.00 -1.74
CA CYS A 319 12.03 -25.57 -0.47
C CYS A 319 10.95 -26.52 0.03
N GLN A 320 11.28 -27.81 0.12
CA GLN A 320 10.44 -28.80 0.74
C GLN A 320 10.99 -29.18 2.10
N GLN A 321 10.10 -29.23 3.10
CA GLN A 321 10.47 -29.60 4.46
C GLN A 321 10.64 -31.12 4.58
N CYS A 322 11.60 -31.54 5.39
CA CYS A 322 11.69 -32.93 5.84
C CYS A 322 10.36 -33.36 6.50
N ILE A 323 9.84 -34.52 6.12
CA ILE A 323 8.57 -35.07 6.63
C ILE A 323 8.67 -35.43 8.13
N ASN A 324 7.52 -35.69 8.77
CA ASN A 324 7.45 -36.05 10.19
C ASN A 324 8.45 -37.17 10.58
N ASN A 325 9.11 -36.96 11.72
CA ASN A 325 10.18 -37.82 12.26
C ASN A 325 11.44 -37.89 11.41
N THR A 326 11.66 -36.92 10.52
CA THR A 326 12.93 -36.74 9.82
C THR A 326 13.45 -35.31 9.97
N TYR A 327 14.76 -35.13 9.87
CA TYR A 327 15.41 -33.83 10.04
C TYR A 327 16.64 -33.69 9.15
N SER A 328 17.12 -32.45 9.00
CA SER A 328 18.43 -32.15 8.44
C SER A 328 19.04 -30.97 9.20
N LEU A 329 20.28 -31.13 9.66
CA LEU A 329 21.03 -30.05 10.35
C LEU A 329 21.95 -29.28 9.40
N ILE A 330 22.02 -29.69 8.13
CA ILE A 330 22.87 -29.07 7.11
C ILE A 330 22.03 -28.23 6.16
N GLU A 331 22.63 -27.14 5.71
CA GLU A 331 22.03 -26.26 4.71
C GLU A 331 21.91 -26.97 3.35
N PRO A 332 20.83 -26.72 2.60
CA PRO A 332 20.62 -27.39 1.34
C PRO A 332 21.67 -27.07 0.27
N ASN A 333 22.05 -28.08 -0.53
CA ASN A 333 22.98 -27.93 -1.64
C ASN A 333 22.43 -28.57 -2.92
N LEU A 334 22.43 -27.82 -4.03
CA LEU A 334 21.97 -28.29 -5.34
C LEU A 334 22.72 -29.52 -5.88
N HIS A 335 23.97 -29.72 -5.46
CA HIS A 335 24.85 -30.78 -6.00
C HIS A 335 24.89 -32.03 -5.11
N GLN A 336 24.18 -32.01 -3.99
CA GLN A 336 24.11 -33.12 -3.03
C GLN A 336 22.66 -33.42 -2.72
N ALA A 337 22.24 -34.66 -2.93
CA ALA A 337 20.93 -35.09 -2.46
C ALA A 337 20.94 -35.07 -0.92
N ILE A 338 20.27 -34.09 -0.33
CA ILE A 338 20.05 -34.06 1.13
C ILE A 338 19.08 -35.18 1.43
N GLN A 339 19.55 -36.16 2.17
CA GLN A 339 18.69 -37.19 2.73
C GLN A 339 18.27 -36.73 4.12
N CYS A 340 17.00 -36.38 4.28
CA CYS A 340 16.42 -36.16 5.60
C CYS A 340 16.70 -37.41 6.47
N LYS A 341 17.45 -37.22 7.55
CA LYS A 341 17.84 -38.30 8.47
C LYS A 341 16.63 -38.71 9.30
N GLN A 342 16.49 -40.00 9.54
CA GLN A 342 15.48 -40.53 10.43
C GLN A 342 15.80 -40.14 11.88
N CYS A 343 14.77 -39.74 12.63
CA CYS A 343 14.89 -39.41 14.04
C CYS A 343 15.21 -40.67 14.87
N GLN A 344 16.20 -40.59 15.76
CA GLN A 344 16.52 -41.66 16.71
C GLN A 344 15.52 -41.63 17.88
N LEU A 345 14.32 -42.16 17.67
CA LEU A 345 13.21 -42.11 18.65
C LEU A 345 13.47 -42.89 19.95
N ASP A 346 14.53 -43.69 20.01
CA ASP A 346 15.03 -44.27 21.25
C ASP A 346 15.64 -43.20 22.16
N LYS A 347 16.33 -42.20 21.61
CA LYS A 347 17.06 -41.14 22.34
C LYS A 347 16.47 -39.73 22.22
N ALA A 348 15.53 -39.52 21.30
CA ALA A 348 14.85 -38.25 21.06
C ALA A 348 13.34 -38.44 21.15
N ASP A 349 12.62 -37.42 21.64
CA ASP A 349 11.16 -37.40 21.69
C ASP A 349 10.57 -37.14 20.31
N SER A 350 11.18 -36.23 19.54
CA SER A 350 10.76 -35.88 18.20
C SER A 350 11.86 -35.17 17.42
N CYS A 351 11.79 -35.20 16.10
CA CYS A 351 12.63 -34.37 15.23
C CYS A 351 11.76 -33.73 14.14
N TYR A 352 12.02 -32.46 13.83
CA TYR A 352 11.34 -31.72 12.77
C TYR A 352 12.27 -30.63 12.23
N LEU A 353 12.25 -30.39 10.91
CA LEU A 353 13.14 -29.42 10.25
C LEU A 353 14.62 -29.64 10.63
N ASN A 354 15.23 -28.67 11.29
CA ASN A 354 16.60 -28.68 11.81
C ASN A 354 16.65 -28.85 13.35
N VAL A 355 15.56 -29.27 13.97
CA VAL A 355 15.44 -29.41 15.43
C VAL A 355 15.33 -30.88 15.81
N ILE A 356 16.14 -31.27 16.79
CA ILE A 356 16.08 -32.58 17.46
C ILE A 356 15.73 -32.33 18.93
N ASN A 357 14.56 -32.78 19.35
CA ASN A 357 14.12 -32.74 20.74
C ASN A 357 14.66 -33.98 21.45
N VAL A 358 15.84 -33.86 22.05
CA VAL A 358 16.51 -34.94 22.78
C VAL A 358 15.75 -35.24 24.09
N LYS A 359 15.68 -36.52 24.46
CA LYS A 359 15.05 -36.98 25.71
C LYS A 359 15.86 -36.57 26.93
N ASN A 360 15.18 -36.39 28.06
CA ASN A 360 15.86 -36.23 29.36
C ASN A 360 16.73 -37.46 29.66
N GLY A 361 17.93 -37.24 30.21
CA GLY A 361 18.93 -38.30 30.39
C GLY A 361 19.88 -38.49 29.22
N PHE A 362 19.69 -37.77 28.11
CA PHE A 362 20.56 -37.80 26.95
C PHE A 362 21.16 -36.42 26.67
N TRP A 363 22.37 -36.42 26.11
CA TRP A 363 23.16 -35.25 25.82
C TRP A 363 23.58 -35.23 24.35
N ARG A 364 23.73 -34.03 23.80
CA ARG A 364 24.35 -33.78 22.50
C ARG A 364 25.25 -32.56 22.58
N LEU A 365 26.29 -32.55 21.75
CA LEU A 365 27.32 -31.50 21.77
C LEU A 365 26.76 -30.11 21.41
N SER A 366 25.92 -30.05 20.37
CA SER A 366 25.35 -28.78 19.91
C SER A 366 24.05 -29.00 19.15
N GLN A 367 23.40 -27.90 18.75
CA GLN A 367 22.20 -27.94 17.91
C GLN A 367 22.50 -28.42 16.47
N HIS A 368 23.75 -28.38 16.03
CA HIS A 368 24.20 -28.80 14.69
C HIS A 368 24.76 -30.22 14.66
N ASP A 369 24.83 -30.89 15.81
CA ASP A 369 25.31 -32.26 15.94
C ASP A 369 24.11 -33.20 16.20
N ASP A 370 24.11 -34.33 15.51
CA ASP A 370 23.09 -35.37 15.62
C ASP A 370 23.54 -36.59 16.45
N GLN A 371 24.75 -36.56 17.01
CA GLN A 371 25.22 -37.56 17.95
C GLN A 371 24.59 -37.35 19.32
N ILE A 372 23.67 -38.24 19.67
CA ILE A 372 22.99 -38.28 20.97
C ILE A 372 23.58 -39.41 21.81
N ILE A 373 24.08 -39.05 22.99
CA ILE A 373 24.76 -39.93 23.93
C ILE A 373 23.99 -39.97 25.25
N GLU A 374 23.83 -41.16 25.83
CA GLU A 374 23.20 -41.33 27.15
C GLU A 374 24.13 -40.86 28.26
N CYS A 375 23.60 -40.10 29.22
CA CYS A 375 24.35 -39.64 30.39
C CYS A 375 24.36 -40.71 31.48
N GLN A 376 25.45 -41.45 31.58
CA GLN A 376 25.52 -42.64 32.44
C GLN A 376 25.62 -42.31 33.93
N ASN A 377 26.47 -41.36 34.30
CA ASN A 377 26.78 -41.12 35.72
C ASN A 377 25.73 -40.24 36.42
N GLN A 378 25.23 -39.21 35.74
CA GLN A 378 24.22 -38.29 36.27
C GLN A 378 23.16 -37.95 35.20
N PRO A 379 22.25 -38.89 34.87
CA PRO A 379 21.23 -38.67 33.83
C PRO A 379 20.36 -37.43 34.08
N LYS A 380 20.12 -37.08 35.36
CA LYS A 380 19.31 -35.94 35.75
C LYS A 380 19.91 -34.58 35.36
N ASN A 381 21.22 -34.53 35.09
CA ASN A 381 21.90 -33.29 34.70
C ASN A 381 21.74 -32.98 33.21
N CYS A 382 21.34 -33.97 32.41
CA CYS A 382 21.20 -33.86 30.97
C CYS A 382 19.75 -33.59 30.58
N GLU A 383 19.48 -32.34 30.22
CA GLU A 383 18.17 -31.86 29.79
C GLU A 383 18.35 -30.87 28.64
N CYS A 384 18.03 -31.28 27.42
CA CYS A 384 18.14 -30.43 26.23
C CYS A 384 16.93 -29.54 25.97
N GLN A 385 15.80 -29.80 26.64
CA GLN A 385 14.54 -29.11 26.40
C GLN A 385 14.38 -27.99 27.44
N SER A 386 14.50 -26.73 27.00
CA SER A 386 14.10 -25.58 27.83
C SER A 386 12.58 -25.58 27.95
N THR A 387 12.03 -26.14 29.02
CA THR A 387 10.59 -26.06 29.26
C THR A 387 10.22 -24.69 29.83
N LEU A 388 9.42 -23.92 29.08
CA LEU A 388 8.79 -22.66 29.53
C LEU A 388 8.00 -22.79 30.86
N LYS A 389 7.72 -24.02 31.30
CA LYS A 389 6.95 -24.34 32.51
C LYS A 389 7.80 -24.47 33.79
N THR A 390 9.12 -24.64 33.72
CA THR A 390 9.96 -24.91 34.91
C THR A 390 10.99 -23.83 35.25
N GLN A 391 11.13 -22.76 34.44
CA GLN A 391 12.21 -21.75 34.60
C GLN A 391 13.62 -22.39 34.71
N GLN A 392 13.79 -23.63 34.22
CA GLN A 392 15.08 -24.27 34.19
C GLN A 392 15.77 -23.86 32.89
N GLU A 393 16.67 -22.89 33.02
CA GLU A 393 17.61 -22.56 31.94
C GLU A 393 18.49 -23.79 31.69
N SER A 394 18.49 -24.26 30.45
CA SER A 394 19.40 -25.29 29.96
C SER A 394 20.33 -24.66 28.92
N GLN A 395 21.62 -24.89 29.07
CA GLN A 395 22.64 -24.48 28.12
C GLN A 395 23.45 -25.71 27.71
N PHE A 396 23.68 -25.88 26.40
CA PHE A 396 24.42 -27.02 25.84
C PHE A 396 23.92 -28.38 26.36
N CYS A 397 22.60 -28.51 26.54
CA CYS A 397 21.92 -29.70 27.09
C CYS A 397 22.22 -30.02 28.56
N CYS A 398 22.74 -29.07 29.32
CA CYS A 398 23.00 -29.20 30.75
C CYS A 398 22.08 -28.31 31.56
N ILE A 399 21.56 -28.83 32.67
CA ILE A 399 20.83 -28.03 33.65
C ILE A 399 21.78 -27.00 34.30
N LYS A 400 21.22 -25.91 34.82
CA LYS A 400 21.97 -24.83 35.47
C LYS A 400 23.04 -25.35 36.45
N GLY A 401 24.27 -24.87 36.27
CA GLY A 401 25.42 -25.17 37.10
C GLY A 401 26.31 -26.32 36.63
N PHE A 402 25.86 -27.09 35.62
CA PHE A 402 26.66 -28.13 34.99
C PHE A 402 27.06 -27.74 33.57
N ILE A 403 28.23 -28.21 33.13
CA ILE A 403 28.85 -27.95 31.83
C ILE A 403 29.60 -29.19 31.33
N GLY A 404 30.10 -29.10 30.10
CA GLY A 404 30.97 -30.11 29.49
C GLY A 404 30.22 -31.34 28.95
N PRO A 405 30.95 -32.30 28.36
CA PRO A 405 30.36 -33.53 27.85
C PRO A 405 29.58 -34.27 28.93
N LEU A 406 28.35 -34.70 28.61
CA LEU A 406 27.46 -35.43 29.50
C LEU A 406 27.07 -34.68 30.80
N CYS A 407 27.35 -33.37 30.89
CA CYS A 407 27.00 -32.54 32.05
C CYS A 407 27.58 -33.04 33.38
N GLU A 408 28.80 -33.59 33.33
CA GLU A 408 29.49 -34.19 34.49
C GLU A 408 30.44 -33.22 35.20
N ILE A 409 30.60 -32.01 34.69
CA ILE A 409 31.51 -30.99 35.24
C ILE A 409 30.67 -29.84 35.80
N CYS A 410 30.99 -29.36 37.00
CA CYS A 410 30.39 -28.14 37.54
C CYS A 410 31.05 -26.90 36.93
N ASP A 411 30.27 -25.85 36.67
CA ASP A 411 30.77 -24.55 36.22
C ASP A 411 31.45 -23.78 37.36
N ASN A 412 32.60 -24.28 37.82
CA ASN A 412 33.34 -23.77 38.97
C ASN A 412 33.77 -22.31 38.81
N TYR A 413 33.92 -21.85 37.57
CA TYR A 413 34.42 -20.51 37.24
C TYR A 413 33.29 -19.55 36.82
N GLY A 414 32.10 -20.05 36.53
CA GLY A 414 30.96 -19.28 36.06
C GLY A 414 31.11 -18.81 34.61
N GLU A 415 31.78 -19.60 33.77
CA GLU A 415 32.04 -19.26 32.37
C GLU A 415 30.78 -19.32 31.50
N VAL A 416 29.86 -20.23 31.82
CA VAL A 416 28.66 -20.50 31.02
C VAL A 416 27.43 -19.87 31.67
N TRP A 417 27.34 -19.96 33.00
CA TRP A 417 26.17 -19.53 33.76
C TRP A 417 26.32 -18.15 34.42
N GLY A 418 27.50 -17.54 34.35
CA GLY A 418 27.79 -16.24 34.97
C GLY A 418 27.89 -16.25 36.50
N GLU A 419 27.67 -17.41 37.14
CA GLU A 419 27.76 -17.64 38.58
C GLU A 419 28.62 -18.90 38.82
N ARG A 420 29.34 -18.97 39.96
CA ARG A 420 30.19 -20.13 40.26
C ARG A 420 29.37 -21.27 40.87
N PHE A 421 29.53 -22.47 40.32
CA PHE A 421 28.89 -23.70 40.79
C PHE A 421 29.95 -24.71 41.18
N GLY A 422 29.99 -25.10 42.46
CA GLY A 422 30.98 -26.00 43.06
C GLY A 422 31.01 -25.82 44.58
N SER A 423 31.40 -26.84 45.36
CA SER A 423 31.47 -26.65 46.82
C SER A 423 32.59 -25.68 47.18
N LEU A 424 32.24 -24.67 47.98
CA LEU A 424 33.18 -24.04 48.90
C LEU A 424 33.33 -25.03 50.05
N ASP A 425 34.31 -25.92 49.96
CA ASP A 425 34.87 -26.52 51.19
C ASP A 425 35.70 -25.47 51.93
#